data_AF-A0A7T0BUX1-F1
#
_entry.id   AF-A0A7T0BUX1-F1
#
_cell.length_a   1.000
_cell.length_b   1.000
_cell.length_c   1.000
_cell.angle_alpha   90.00
_cell.angle_beta   90.00
_cell.angle_gamma   90.00
#
_symmetry.space_group_name_H-M   'P 1'
#
loop_
_entity.id
_entity.type
_entity.pdbx_description
1 polymer ?
#
loop_
_entity_poly.entity_id
_entity_poly.type
_entity_poly.pdbx_seq_one_letter_code
_entity_poly.pdbx_strand_id
1 'polypeptide(L)'
;MGNPVATMNSQVMATDTHIVLVPTPGGPVPTPLPHIFSGAIMGATVPTVNIGGQAAAVQDSIAFNNPPHIPMPPGASFQAPPNNQGKVILASFTVNVGGKGLARVGDMVETCNDPAPLPVGTITGPAGTVFAG
;
A
#
# COMPACT_ATOMS: atom_id res chain seq x y z
N MET A 1 21.00 -12.21 5.28
CA MET A 1 21.05 -11.83 3.85
C MET A 1 20.04 -10.71 3.64
N GLY A 2 20.32 -9.70 2.82
CA GLY A 2 19.38 -8.60 2.59
C GLY A 2 18.16 -9.04 1.76
N ASN A 3 17.11 -8.21 1.72
CA ASN A 3 15.97 -8.37 0.83
C ASN A 3 16.13 -7.48 -0.41
N PRO A 4 15.54 -7.84 -1.57
CA PRO A 4 15.55 -6.98 -2.74
C PRO A 4 14.98 -5.60 -2.40
N VAL A 5 15.64 -4.54 -2.86
CA VAL A 5 15.20 -3.16 -2.60
C VAL A 5 13.96 -2.82 -3.43
N ALA A 6 13.06 -2.05 -2.83
CA ALA A 6 11.89 -1.52 -3.49
C ALA A 6 12.22 -0.18 -4.16
N THR A 7 11.54 0.07 -5.27
CA THR A 7 11.68 1.26 -6.10
C THR A 7 10.31 1.78 -6.52
N MET A 8 10.28 2.91 -7.23
CA MET A 8 9.10 3.34 -7.97
C MET A 8 8.61 2.19 -8.87
N ASN A 9 7.29 2.01 -8.90
CA ASN A 9 6.56 0.91 -9.54
C ASN A 9 6.63 -0.44 -8.81
N SER A 10 7.29 -0.50 -7.65
CA SER A 10 7.18 -1.70 -6.80
C SER A 10 5.73 -1.89 -6.35
N GLN A 11 5.25 -3.12 -6.43
CA GLN A 11 3.88 -3.49 -6.13
C GLN A 11 3.69 -3.73 -4.64
N VAL A 12 2.55 -3.28 -4.15
CA VAL A 12 2.00 -3.54 -2.83
C VAL A 12 0.72 -4.32 -3.00
N MET A 13 0.63 -5.44 -2.29
CA MET A 13 -0.57 -6.27 -2.25
C MET A 13 -1.12 -6.30 -0.82
N ALA A 14 -2.45 -6.22 -0.70
CA ALA A 14 -3.16 -6.42 0.55
C ALA A 14 -4.60 -6.91 0.29
N THR A 15 -5.28 -7.32 1.36
CA THR A 15 -6.74 -7.40 1.39
C THR A 15 -7.21 -6.44 2.47
N ASP A 16 -7.77 -5.32 2.04
CA ASP A 16 -8.32 -4.30 2.92
C ASP A 16 -9.74 -4.64 3.31
N THR A 17 -10.18 -4.18 4.47
CA THR A 17 -11.58 -4.21 4.89
C THR A 17 -12.15 -2.83 4.75
N HIS A 18 -13.26 -2.71 4.02
CA HIS A 18 -14.05 -1.49 3.94
C HIS A 18 -15.48 -1.75 4.36
N ILE A 19 -16.08 -0.77 5.04
CA ILE A 19 -17.47 -0.85 5.44
C ILE A 19 -18.32 -0.28 4.31
N VAL A 20 -19.13 -1.12 3.69
CA VAL A 20 -20.14 -0.71 2.71
C VAL A 20 -21.52 -0.59 3.37
N LEU A 21 -22.33 0.32 2.87
CA LEU A 21 -23.71 0.50 3.29
C LEU A 21 -24.62 -0.32 2.36
N VAL A 22 -25.22 -1.38 2.91
CA VAL A 22 -26.13 -2.28 2.19
C VAL A 22 -27.56 -1.77 2.36
N PRO A 23 -28.27 -1.41 1.28
CA PRO A 23 -29.67 -0.97 1.38
C PRO A 23 -30.59 -2.09 1.88
N THR A 24 -31.43 -1.80 2.88
CA THR A 24 -32.48 -2.70 3.36
C THR A 24 -33.80 -1.94 3.55
N PRO A 25 -34.95 -2.62 3.73
CA PRO A 25 -36.21 -1.94 4.04
C PRO A 25 -36.18 -1.08 5.31
N GLY A 26 -35.30 -1.40 6.27
CA GLY A 26 -35.11 -0.63 7.51
C GLY A 26 -34.07 0.49 7.41
N GLY A 27 -33.49 0.70 6.23
CA GLY A 27 -32.39 1.65 5.99
C GLY A 27 -31.05 0.94 5.69
N PRO A 28 -29.98 1.69 5.41
CA PRO A 28 -28.68 1.10 5.10
C PRO A 28 -28.03 0.44 6.32
N VAL A 29 -27.50 -0.77 6.15
CA VAL A 29 -26.78 -1.52 7.20
C VAL A 29 -25.27 -1.50 6.90
N PRO A 30 -24.42 -0.98 7.81
CA PRO A 30 -22.97 -1.04 7.68
C PRO A 30 -22.47 -2.48 7.70
N THR A 31 -21.79 -2.89 6.65
CA THR A 31 -21.30 -4.26 6.46
C THR A 31 -19.82 -4.22 6.07
N PRO A 32 -18.90 -4.73 6.91
CA PRO A 32 -17.50 -4.87 6.54
C PRO A 32 -17.33 -5.92 5.44
N LEU A 33 -16.68 -5.55 4.34
CA LEU A 33 -16.38 -6.45 3.21
C LEU A 33 -14.91 -6.35 2.79
N PRO A 34 -14.28 -7.47 2.36
CA PRO A 34 -12.92 -7.48 1.88
C PRO A 34 -12.81 -6.84 0.48
N HIS A 35 -11.77 -6.04 0.26
CA HIS A 35 -11.43 -5.41 -1.01
C HIS A 35 -9.94 -5.61 -1.28
N ILE A 36 -9.60 -6.00 -2.51
CA ILE A 36 -8.18 -6.19 -2.89
C ILE A 36 -7.51 -4.82 -3.02
N PHE A 37 -6.35 -4.68 -2.39
CA PHE A 37 -5.41 -3.60 -2.67
C PHE A 37 -4.31 -4.16 -3.56
N SER A 38 -4.13 -3.57 -4.74
CA SER A 38 -3.07 -3.88 -5.68
C SER A 38 -2.57 -2.57 -6.26
N GLY A 39 -1.48 -2.05 -5.71
CA GLY A 39 -1.02 -0.70 -6.02
C GLY A 39 0.48 -0.59 -6.21
N ALA A 40 0.89 0.36 -7.04
CA ALA A 40 2.30 0.65 -7.29
C ALA A 40 2.78 1.79 -6.38
N ILE A 41 4.00 1.68 -5.84
CA ILE A 41 4.70 2.79 -5.18
C ILE A 41 5.05 3.85 -6.22
N MET A 42 4.43 5.03 -6.12
CA MET A 42 4.66 6.13 -7.08
C MET A 42 4.85 7.49 -6.39
N GLY A 43 4.56 7.61 -5.10
CA GLY A 43 4.66 8.85 -4.34
C GLY A 43 5.76 8.79 -3.29
N ALA A 44 6.27 9.96 -2.89
CA ALA A 44 7.25 10.12 -1.83
C ALA A 44 8.47 9.17 -1.94
N THR A 45 8.93 8.94 -3.18
CA THR A 45 10.19 8.25 -3.50
C THR A 45 11.36 9.25 -3.48
N VAL A 46 12.59 8.75 -3.59
CA VAL A 46 13.81 9.58 -3.68
C VAL A 46 14.31 9.60 -5.12
N PRO A 47 13.96 10.62 -5.94
CA PRO A 47 14.26 10.64 -7.38
C PRO A 47 15.74 10.86 -7.71
N THR A 48 16.54 11.31 -6.75
CA THR A 48 17.99 11.49 -6.91
C THR A 48 18.78 10.19 -6.75
N VAL A 49 18.14 9.11 -6.28
CA VAL A 49 18.76 7.79 -6.12
C VAL A 49 18.01 6.79 -6.99
N ASN A 50 18.67 6.36 -8.07
CA ASN A 50 18.10 5.45 -9.05
C ASN A 50 18.63 4.03 -8.85
N ILE A 51 17.73 3.07 -8.70
CA ILE A 51 18.03 1.64 -8.59
C ILE A 51 17.29 0.92 -9.72
N GLY A 52 18.05 0.27 -10.61
CA GLY A 52 17.47 -0.34 -11.81
C GLY A 52 16.75 0.67 -12.73
N GLY A 53 17.20 1.93 -12.73
CA GLY A 53 16.59 3.02 -13.51
C GLY A 53 15.34 3.64 -12.91
N GLN A 54 14.93 3.22 -11.70
CA GLN A 54 13.74 3.74 -11.00
C GLN A 54 14.14 4.44 -9.69
N ALA A 55 13.40 5.49 -9.32
CA ALA A 55 13.61 6.19 -8.05
C ALA A 55 13.47 5.24 -6.85
N ALA A 56 14.33 5.37 -5.84
CA ALA A 56 14.31 4.51 -4.66
C ALA A 56 13.04 4.73 -3.81
N ALA A 57 12.39 3.65 -3.39
CA ALA A 57 11.31 3.71 -2.41
C ALA A 57 11.91 3.66 -1.00
N VAL A 58 11.34 4.42 -0.09
CA VAL A 58 11.81 4.59 1.29
C VAL A 58 10.65 4.51 2.26
N GLN A 59 10.92 4.56 3.56
CA GLN A 59 9.88 4.80 4.56
C GLN A 59 9.05 6.04 4.20
N ASP A 60 7.74 5.94 4.38
CA ASP A 60 6.71 6.91 3.96
C ASP A 60 6.49 7.04 2.45
N SER A 61 7.15 6.24 1.59
CA SER A 61 6.74 6.15 0.19
C SER A 61 5.29 5.68 0.07
N ILE A 62 4.60 6.16 -0.96
CA ILE A 62 3.15 5.98 -1.12
C ILE A 62 2.86 5.09 -2.34
N ALA A 63 2.16 4.00 -2.08
CA ALA A 63 1.50 3.16 -3.06
C ALA A 63 0.09 3.68 -3.36
N PHE A 64 -0.33 3.62 -4.62
CA PHE A 64 -1.67 3.98 -5.05
C PHE A 64 -2.40 2.75 -5.55
N ASN A 65 -3.54 2.42 -4.94
CA ASN A 65 -4.36 1.30 -5.34
C ASN A 65 -4.89 1.50 -6.76
N ASN A 66 -4.78 0.49 -7.61
CA ASN A 66 -5.27 0.53 -8.98
C ASN A 66 -5.79 -0.85 -9.44
N PRO A 67 -7.10 -1.00 -9.73
CA PRO A 67 -8.13 0.04 -9.71
C PRO A 67 -8.44 0.54 -8.29
N PRO A 68 -8.94 1.79 -8.14
CA PRO A 68 -9.47 2.25 -6.86
C PRO A 68 -10.62 1.36 -6.37
N HIS A 69 -10.79 1.27 -5.05
CA HIS A 69 -11.89 0.56 -4.43
C HIS A 69 -13.23 1.16 -4.85
N ILE A 70 -14.14 0.25 -5.19
CA ILE A 70 -15.53 0.55 -5.49
C ILE A 70 -16.40 -0.16 -4.44
N PRO A 71 -17.57 0.39 -4.06
CA PRO A 71 -18.48 -0.30 -3.18
C PRO A 71 -18.90 -1.63 -3.83
N MET A 72 -18.52 -2.75 -3.21
CA MET A 72 -18.87 -4.07 -3.74
C MET A 72 -20.34 -4.41 -3.41
N PRO A 73 -21.10 -4.98 -4.36
CA PRO A 73 -22.43 -5.53 -4.08
C PRO A 73 -22.36 -6.53 -2.91
N PRO A 74 -23.36 -6.54 -2.01
CA PRO A 74 -24.64 -5.84 -2.06
C PRO A 74 -24.60 -4.37 -1.58
N GLY A 75 -23.42 -3.84 -1.24
CA GLY A 75 -23.24 -2.44 -0.86
C GLY A 75 -23.49 -1.50 -2.03
N ALA A 76 -24.09 -0.34 -1.74
CA ALA A 76 -24.33 0.73 -2.73
C ALA A 76 -23.37 1.90 -2.57
N SER A 77 -22.81 2.10 -1.38
CA SER A 77 -21.84 3.14 -1.06
C SER A 77 -20.90 2.69 0.05
N PHE A 78 -19.78 3.38 0.24
CA PHE A 78 -18.95 3.21 1.43
C PHE A 78 -19.51 4.02 2.60
N GLN A 79 -19.29 3.54 3.83
CA GLN A 79 -19.50 4.36 5.03
C GLN A 79 -18.51 5.52 5.08
N ALA A 80 -17.25 5.28 4.71
CA ALA A 80 -16.21 6.27 4.54
C ALA A 80 -15.49 6.04 3.20
N PRO A 81 -15.33 7.05 2.33
CA PRO A 81 -14.62 6.87 1.06
C PRO A 81 -13.16 6.42 1.28
N PRO A 82 -12.71 5.30 0.65
CA PRO A 82 -11.32 4.85 0.71
C PRO A 82 -10.38 5.88 0.11
N ASN A 83 -9.27 6.20 0.78
CA ASN A 83 -8.25 7.09 0.22
C ASN A 83 -7.41 6.40 -0.88
N ASN A 84 -7.51 5.07 -1.02
CA ASN A 84 -6.81 4.26 -2.01
C ASN A 84 -5.27 4.39 -1.96
N GLN A 85 -4.71 4.63 -0.78
CA GLN A 85 -3.27 4.78 -0.57
C GLN A 85 -2.73 3.75 0.42
N GLY A 86 -1.49 3.33 0.16
CA GLY A 86 -0.68 2.52 1.06
C GLY A 86 0.60 3.28 1.41
N LYS A 87 0.93 3.41 2.69
CA LYS A 87 2.16 4.08 3.16
C LYS A 87 3.15 3.05 3.67
N VAL A 88 4.38 3.05 3.16
CA VAL A 88 5.45 2.17 3.63
C VAL A 88 5.82 2.55 5.07
N ILE A 89 5.62 1.64 6.03
CA ILE A 89 5.87 1.91 7.46
C ILE A 89 7.03 1.13 8.04
N LEU A 90 7.43 0.02 7.41
CA LEU A 90 8.66 -0.69 7.72
C LEU A 90 9.67 -0.47 6.59
N ALA A 91 10.94 -0.35 6.93
CA ALA A 91 12.04 -0.20 6.00
C ALA A 91 13.33 -0.69 6.65
N SER A 92 14.47 -0.58 5.96
CA SER A 92 15.78 -0.84 6.58
C SER A 92 16.07 0.14 7.73
N PHE A 93 16.61 -0.39 8.83
CA PHE A 93 17.11 0.40 9.96
C PHE A 93 18.58 0.82 9.80
N THR A 94 19.30 0.28 8.80
CA THR A 94 20.76 0.46 8.65
C THR A 94 21.15 1.06 7.32
N VAL A 95 20.32 0.90 6.28
CA VAL A 95 20.52 1.45 4.94
C VAL A 95 19.55 2.61 4.74
N ASN A 96 20.09 3.83 4.73
CA ASN A 96 19.32 5.04 4.57
C ASN A 96 19.52 5.65 3.17
N VAL A 97 18.43 6.10 2.56
CA VAL A 97 18.39 6.81 1.29
C VAL A 97 17.50 8.05 1.47
N GLY A 98 18.00 9.22 1.07
CA GLY A 98 17.27 10.49 1.26
C GLY A 98 16.93 10.80 2.73
N GLY A 99 17.74 10.30 3.67
CA GLY A 99 17.53 10.47 5.11
C GLY A 99 16.50 9.53 5.74
N LYS A 100 15.95 8.57 4.99
CA LYS A 100 14.96 7.59 5.46
C LYS A 100 15.42 6.17 5.21
N GLY A 101 14.89 5.20 5.95
CA GLY A 101 15.16 3.79 5.71
C GLY A 101 14.77 3.36 4.29
N LEU A 102 15.64 2.61 3.62
CA LEU A 102 15.39 2.08 2.28
C LEU A 102 14.35 0.95 2.35
N ALA A 103 13.28 1.06 1.54
CA ALA A 103 12.22 0.05 1.50
C ALA A 103 12.66 -1.18 0.70
N ARG A 104 12.10 -2.34 1.04
CA ARG A 104 12.47 -3.65 0.49
C ARG A 104 11.23 -4.51 0.26
N VAL A 105 11.37 -5.51 -0.59
CA VAL A 105 10.38 -6.58 -0.70
C VAL A 105 10.19 -7.25 0.66
N GLY A 106 8.93 -7.44 1.05
CA GLY A 106 8.53 -7.96 2.36
C GLY A 106 8.32 -6.87 3.42
N ASP A 107 8.71 -5.62 3.17
CA ASP A 107 8.41 -4.54 4.11
C ASP A 107 6.91 -4.22 4.12
N MET A 108 6.43 -3.86 5.31
CA MET A 108 5.03 -3.66 5.65
C MET A 108 4.51 -2.30 5.21
N VAL A 109 3.27 -2.29 4.70
CA VAL A 109 2.58 -1.11 4.18
C VAL A 109 1.24 -0.95 4.88
N GLU A 110 1.00 0.24 5.41
CA GLU A 110 -0.28 0.65 6.01
C GLU A 110 -1.25 1.05 4.90
N THR A 111 -2.29 0.26 4.68
CA THR A 111 -3.29 0.42 3.61
C THR A 111 -4.66 0.84 4.16
N CYS A 112 -5.58 1.23 3.28
CA CYS A 112 -6.69 2.12 3.60
C CYS A 112 -7.91 1.51 4.32
N ASN A 113 -7.70 0.55 5.21
CA ASN A 113 -8.75 -0.15 5.95
C ASN A 113 -9.70 0.79 6.74
N ASP A 114 -10.91 0.31 6.99
CA ASP A 114 -11.85 0.88 7.96
C ASP A 114 -11.75 0.13 9.31
N PRO A 115 -11.98 0.81 10.46
CA PRO A 115 -12.26 2.23 10.61
C PRO A 115 -11.02 3.14 10.54
N ALA A 116 -9.84 2.55 10.40
CA ALA A 116 -8.56 3.24 10.27
C ALA A 116 -7.59 2.41 9.42
N PRO A 117 -6.61 3.04 8.77
CA PRO A 117 -5.58 2.33 8.01
C PRO A 117 -4.91 1.23 8.85
N LEU A 118 -4.57 0.11 8.22
CA LEU A 118 -3.97 -1.05 8.89
C LEU A 118 -2.73 -1.54 8.16
N PRO A 119 -1.73 -2.06 8.89
CA PRO A 119 -0.47 -2.52 8.33
C PRO A 119 -0.56 -3.95 7.76
N VAL A 120 -1.51 -4.16 6.83
CA VAL A 120 -1.79 -5.47 6.21
C VAL A 120 -1.21 -5.61 4.80
N GLY A 121 -0.70 -4.52 4.23
CA GLY A 121 -0.04 -4.52 2.94
C GLY A 121 1.41 -4.98 3.01
N THR A 122 1.90 -5.59 1.94
CA THR A 122 3.29 -6.01 1.80
C THR A 122 3.83 -5.62 0.44
N ILE A 123 5.06 -5.11 0.39
CA ILE A 123 5.77 -4.89 -0.88
C ILE A 123 6.15 -6.25 -1.48
N THR A 124 5.67 -6.57 -2.68
CA THR A 124 5.84 -7.90 -3.30
C THR A 124 6.87 -7.96 -4.42
N GLY A 125 7.30 -6.83 -4.98
CA GLY A 125 8.29 -6.82 -6.05
C GLY A 125 8.27 -5.52 -6.85
N PRO A 126 9.03 -5.43 -7.95
CA PRO A 126 9.79 -6.52 -8.56
C PRO A 126 11.01 -6.96 -7.72
N ALA A 127 11.45 -8.20 -7.91
CA ALA A 127 12.74 -8.65 -7.39
C ALA A 127 13.87 -7.92 -8.15
N GLY A 128 14.49 -6.95 -7.49
CA GLY A 128 15.64 -6.23 -8.03
C GLY A 128 16.96 -7.01 -7.91
N THR A 129 18.01 -6.49 -8.55
CA THR A 129 19.39 -7.02 -8.43
C THR A 129 20.14 -6.45 -7.22
N VAL A 130 19.58 -5.43 -6.56
CA VAL A 130 20.16 -4.76 -5.39
C VAL A 130 19.41 -5.24 -4.14
N PHE A 131 20.17 -5.59 -3.10
CA PHE A 131 19.64 -6.11 -1.84
C PHE A 131 20.11 -5.23 -0.68
N ALA A 132 19.24 -5.01 0.32
CA ALA A 132 19.53 -4.26 1.53
C ALA A 132 19.10 -5.01 2.79
N GLY A 133 19.90 -4.88 3.86
CA GLY A 133 19.67 -5.47 5.19
C GLY A 133 19.08 -4.48 6.18
#